data_AF-D1AS16-F1
#
_entry.id   AF-D1AS16-F1
#
_cell.length_a   1.000
_cell.length_b   1.000
_cell.length_c   1.000
_cell.angle_alpha   90.00
_cell.angle_beta   90.00
_cell.angle_gamma   90.00
#
_symmetry.space_group_name_H-M   'P 1'
#
loop_
_entity.id
_entity.type
_entity.pdbx_description
1 polymer ?
#
loop_
_entity_poly.entity_id
_entity_poly.type
_entity_poly.pdbx_seq_one_letter_code
_entity_poly.pdbx_strand_id
1 'polypeptide(L)'
;MAYYAYSDFERKKIVLASSCTIIDKHKEFYCENPECNAKLKLKALNSNIVNKYFSTLKNFPHIENCYFKKITTNNFNEIDYNEDLFQFNEIIEEYLNNNIRNVNRRLSTLSQIYYMCKSRDIFMKYNDFQVGKILCDTRSNHIYIKGIFGYRLIECKFYSYRDQDKTLYFKYPLNDSLINTFLLKIVFQTEELYLNIKNTFCNFKGYPIVIAGQWYKNEKYFSTNVTNRNQFYAP
;
A
#
# COMPACT_ATOMS: atom_id res chain seq x y z
N MET A 1 6.33 -5.13 -9.76
CA MET A 1 5.60 -5.66 -10.95
C MET A 1 4.12 -5.33 -10.81
N ALA A 2 3.38 -5.04 -11.89
CA ALA A 2 1.93 -4.82 -11.84
C ALA A 2 1.16 -6.04 -12.35
N TYR A 3 0.25 -6.60 -11.56
CA TYR A 3 -0.51 -7.82 -11.93
C TYR A 3 -1.86 -7.54 -12.59
N TYR A 4 -2.21 -6.27 -12.75
CA TYR A 4 -3.38 -5.81 -13.48
C TYR A 4 -3.04 -4.55 -14.27
N ALA A 5 -3.86 -4.29 -15.29
CA ALA A 5 -3.86 -3.08 -16.08
C ALA A 5 -5.26 -2.87 -16.66
N TYR A 6 -5.44 -1.83 -17.47
CA TYR A 6 -6.70 -1.56 -18.16
C TYR A 6 -6.54 -1.76 -19.66
N SER A 7 -7.54 -2.34 -20.31
CA SER A 7 -7.55 -2.54 -21.77
C SER A 7 -8.04 -1.31 -22.54
N ASP A 8 -8.65 -0.36 -21.85
CA ASP A 8 -9.28 0.82 -22.43
C ASP A 8 -8.73 2.13 -21.84
N PHE A 9 -8.82 3.18 -22.65
CA PHE A 9 -8.34 4.51 -22.26
C PHE A 9 -9.17 5.12 -21.10
N GLU A 10 -10.42 4.70 -20.91
CA GLU A 10 -11.29 5.23 -19.84
C GLU A 10 -11.11 4.51 -18.49
N ARG A 11 -10.26 3.47 -18.42
CA ARG A 11 -10.02 2.66 -17.22
C ARG A 11 -11.26 1.96 -16.68
N LYS A 12 -12.12 1.44 -17.57
CA LYS A 12 -13.35 0.72 -17.20
C LYS A 12 -13.20 -0.80 -17.25
N LYS A 13 -12.26 -1.32 -18.04
CA LYS A 13 -12.06 -2.75 -18.31
C LYS A 13 -10.71 -3.21 -17.79
N ILE A 14 -10.72 -3.66 -16.53
CA ILE A 14 -9.56 -4.28 -15.89
C ILE A 14 -9.17 -5.59 -16.59
N VAL A 15 -7.87 -5.82 -16.70
CA VAL A 15 -7.28 -7.05 -17.23
C VAL A 15 -6.24 -7.54 -16.24
N LEU A 16 -6.36 -8.81 -15.85
CA LEU A 16 -5.40 -9.48 -14.98
C LEU A 16 -4.30 -10.12 -15.82
N ALA A 17 -3.05 -9.94 -15.42
CA ALA A 17 -1.92 -10.52 -16.13
C ALA A 17 -1.96 -12.06 -16.14
N SER A 18 -2.52 -12.67 -15.09
CA SER A 18 -2.76 -14.11 -14.99
C SER A 18 -3.71 -14.62 -16.08
N SER A 19 -4.72 -13.83 -16.45
CA SER A 19 -5.72 -14.18 -17.48
C SER A 19 -5.22 -14.00 -18.92
N CYS A 20 -4.10 -13.30 -19.12
CA CYS A 20 -3.57 -13.03 -20.45
C CYS A 20 -2.91 -14.25 -21.11
N THR A 21 -3.01 -14.29 -22.43
CA THR A 21 -2.49 -15.34 -23.32
C THR A 21 -1.52 -14.78 -24.36
N ILE A 22 -1.00 -15.64 -25.25
CA ILE A 22 -0.11 -15.23 -26.34
C ILE A 22 -0.74 -14.17 -27.27
N ILE A 23 -2.07 -14.17 -27.41
CA ILE A 23 -2.84 -13.22 -28.22
C ILE A 23 -2.69 -11.79 -27.66
N ASP A 24 -2.48 -11.66 -26.35
CA ASP A 24 -2.39 -10.38 -25.65
C ASP A 24 -0.97 -9.78 -25.68
N LYS A 25 0.03 -10.54 -26.15
CA LYS A 25 1.46 -10.15 -26.14
C LYS A 25 1.72 -8.81 -26.84
N HIS A 26 0.98 -8.54 -27.91
CA HIS A 26 1.17 -7.36 -28.75
C HIS A 26 0.20 -6.23 -28.43
N LYS A 27 -0.78 -6.46 -27.53
CA LYS A 27 -1.75 -5.45 -27.12
C LYS A 27 -1.09 -4.41 -26.23
N GLU A 28 -1.65 -3.21 -26.27
CA GLU A 28 -1.30 -2.12 -25.37
C GLU A 28 -2.33 -2.08 -24.24
N PHE A 29 -1.85 -1.82 -23.03
CA PHE A 29 -2.66 -1.66 -21.84
C PHE A 29 -2.35 -0.32 -21.17
N TYR A 30 -3.16 0.07 -20.20
CA TYR A 30 -3.08 1.36 -19.56
C TYR A 30 -2.95 1.25 -18.04
N CYS A 31 -2.25 2.22 -17.45
CA CYS A 31 -2.08 2.39 -16.00
C CYS A 31 -3.40 2.82 -15.33
N GLU A 32 -3.79 2.33 -14.16
CA GLU A 32 -5.06 2.72 -13.51
C GLU A 32 -5.23 4.23 -13.32
N ASN A 33 -4.14 4.99 -13.10
CA ASN A 33 -4.22 6.45 -12.98
C ASN A 33 -4.74 7.06 -14.31
N PRO A 34 -5.95 7.65 -14.36
CA PRO A 34 -6.53 8.20 -15.59
C PRO A 34 -5.72 9.37 -16.15
N GLU A 35 -5.08 10.15 -15.29
CA GLU A 35 -4.18 11.26 -15.65
C GLU A 35 -2.84 10.76 -16.24
N CYS A 36 -2.57 9.45 -16.15
CA CYS A 36 -1.33 8.86 -16.62
C CYS A 36 -1.48 8.25 -18.02
N ASN A 37 -0.81 8.84 -19.00
CA ASN A 37 -0.76 8.35 -20.39
C ASN A 37 0.22 7.20 -20.62
N ALA A 38 0.65 6.52 -19.54
CA ALA A 38 1.58 5.41 -19.66
C ALA A 38 0.94 4.24 -20.41
N LYS A 39 1.69 3.68 -21.36
CA LYS A 39 1.31 2.45 -22.04
C LYS A 39 2.09 1.29 -21.47
N LEU A 40 1.40 0.21 -21.17
CA LEU A 40 1.92 -1.01 -20.58
C LEU A 40 1.88 -2.15 -21.61
N LYS A 41 2.82 -3.08 -21.48
CA LYS A 41 2.80 -4.38 -22.19
C LYS A 41 2.90 -5.53 -21.23
N LEU A 42 2.28 -6.63 -21.63
CA LEU A 42 2.41 -7.91 -20.95
C LEU A 42 3.84 -8.44 -21.07
N LYS A 43 4.37 -8.95 -19.96
CA LYS A 43 5.69 -9.55 -19.82
C LYS A 43 5.56 -10.94 -19.17
N ALA A 44 6.65 -11.71 -19.28
CA ALA A 44 6.79 -13.01 -18.62
C ALA A 44 5.71 -14.06 -18.96
N LEU A 45 5.15 -14.04 -20.18
CA LEU A 45 4.13 -15.00 -20.64
C LEU A 45 4.51 -16.48 -20.39
N ASN A 46 5.78 -16.82 -20.60
CA ASN A 46 6.31 -18.19 -20.50
C ASN A 46 7.47 -18.27 -19.48
N SER A 47 7.47 -17.44 -18.44
CA SER A 47 8.53 -17.47 -17.42
C SER A 47 8.18 -18.43 -16.30
N ASN A 48 9.18 -19.19 -15.83
CA ASN A 48 9.08 -20.00 -14.62
C ASN A 48 9.67 -19.29 -13.38
N ILE A 49 10.19 -18.07 -13.53
CA ILE A 49 10.89 -17.33 -12.47
C ILE A 49 9.98 -16.24 -11.89
N VAL A 50 9.13 -15.65 -12.72
CA VAL A 50 8.23 -14.55 -12.34
C VAL A 50 6.87 -14.76 -12.98
N ASN A 51 5.81 -14.42 -12.25
CA ASN A 51 4.45 -14.43 -12.79
C ASN A 51 4.29 -13.41 -13.91
N LYS A 52 3.33 -13.64 -14.81
CA LYS A 52 2.91 -12.66 -15.83
C LYS A 52 2.63 -11.31 -15.17
N TYR A 53 3.12 -10.24 -15.77
CA TYR A 53 2.93 -8.88 -15.25
C TYR A 53 2.91 -7.84 -16.38
N PHE A 54 2.42 -6.65 -16.06
CA PHE A 54 2.46 -5.49 -16.93
C PHE A 54 3.63 -4.59 -16.58
N SER A 55 4.31 -4.09 -17.61
CA SER A 55 5.43 -3.15 -17.49
C SER A 55 5.33 -2.04 -18.53
N THR A 56 5.83 -0.86 -18.18
CA THR A 56 5.77 0.33 -19.03
C THR A 56 6.60 0.20 -20.30
N LEU A 57 6.09 0.82 -21.36
CA LEU A 57 6.86 1.10 -22.57
C LEU A 57 7.78 2.30 -22.32
N LYS A 58 9.04 2.19 -22.78
CA LYS A 58 10.03 3.27 -22.65
C LYS A 58 9.56 4.60 -23.24
N ASN A 59 8.85 4.54 -24.38
CA ASN A 59 8.39 5.74 -25.11
C ASN A 59 7.11 6.36 -24.51
N PHE A 60 6.42 5.63 -23.63
CA PHE A 60 5.19 6.10 -22.97
C PHE A 60 5.30 5.81 -21.46
N PRO A 61 6.25 6.46 -20.77
CA PRO A 61 6.51 6.21 -19.36
C PRO A 61 5.38 6.76 -18.48
N HIS A 62 5.39 6.36 -17.21
CA HIS A 62 4.56 7.01 -16.21
C HIS A 62 4.96 8.47 -16.01
N ILE A 63 3.93 9.30 -15.74
CA ILE A 63 4.12 10.68 -15.27
C ILE A 63 4.89 10.70 -13.94
N GLU A 64 5.48 11.84 -13.62
CA GLU A 64 6.12 12.06 -12.32
C GLU A 64 5.11 11.83 -11.18
N ASN A 65 5.58 11.24 -10.08
CA ASN A 65 4.76 10.89 -8.91
C ASN A 65 3.57 9.94 -9.17
N CYS A 66 3.50 9.30 -10.35
CA CYS A 66 2.56 8.21 -10.55
C CYS A 66 2.90 7.05 -9.62
N TYR A 67 1.95 6.67 -8.76
CA TYR A 67 2.18 5.61 -7.78
C TYR A 67 2.52 4.26 -8.44
N PHE A 68 2.07 3.99 -9.67
CA PHE A 68 2.47 2.79 -10.42
C PHE A 68 3.91 2.76 -10.88
N LYS A 69 4.53 3.93 -11.06
CA LYS A 69 5.95 4.01 -11.42
C LYS A 69 6.81 3.32 -10.36
N LYS A 70 6.53 3.56 -9.07
CA LYS A 70 7.23 2.94 -7.94
C LYS A 70 6.99 1.43 -7.83
N ILE A 71 5.85 0.93 -8.29
CA ILE A 71 5.53 -0.52 -8.29
C ILE A 71 6.42 -1.27 -9.28
N THR A 72 6.78 -0.64 -10.40
CA THR A 72 7.63 -1.27 -11.42
C THR A 72 9.09 -1.40 -10.99
N THR A 73 9.53 -0.65 -9.98
CA THR A 73 10.93 -0.63 -9.51
C THR A 73 11.21 -1.51 -8.31
N ASN A 74 10.18 -2.02 -7.61
CA ASN A 74 10.35 -2.85 -6.41
C ASN A 74 9.80 -4.28 -6.55
N ASN A 75 10.52 -5.21 -5.89
CA ASN A 75 10.58 -6.64 -6.17
C ASN A 75 9.58 -7.51 -5.39
N PHE A 76 8.31 -7.10 -5.24
CA PHE A 76 7.32 -8.10 -4.84
C PHE A 76 7.13 -9.08 -6.02
N ASN A 77 7.57 -10.32 -5.83
CA ASN A 77 7.32 -11.44 -6.71
C ASN A 77 6.53 -12.50 -5.94
N GLU A 78 5.33 -12.78 -6.41
CA GLU A 78 4.40 -13.70 -5.75
C GLU A 78 4.95 -15.13 -5.59
N ILE A 79 5.79 -15.60 -6.52
CA ILE A 79 6.39 -16.95 -6.49
C ILE A 79 7.26 -17.17 -5.24
N ASP A 80 7.84 -16.10 -4.69
CA ASP A 80 8.73 -16.17 -3.53
C ASP A 80 7.96 -16.54 -2.24
N TYR A 81 6.64 -16.32 -2.22
CA TYR A 81 5.81 -16.45 -1.03
C TYR A 81 4.81 -17.60 -1.14
N ASN A 82 4.43 -18.17 0.00
CA ASN A 82 3.25 -19.02 0.13
C ASN A 82 2.09 -18.15 0.63
N GLU A 83 1.07 -17.97 -0.22
CA GLU A 83 -0.09 -17.13 0.08
C GLU A 83 -0.85 -17.62 1.32
N ASP A 84 -0.99 -18.93 1.53
CA ASP A 84 -1.72 -19.51 2.67
C ASP A 84 -1.14 -19.10 4.04
N LEU A 85 0.16 -18.77 4.08
CA LEU A 85 0.85 -18.29 5.28
C LEU A 85 0.55 -16.83 5.60
N PHE A 86 -0.08 -16.08 4.69
CA PHE A 86 -0.39 -14.67 4.88
C PHE A 86 -1.64 -14.46 5.72
N GLN A 87 -1.49 -14.59 7.04
CA GLN A 87 -2.55 -14.28 7.99
C GLN A 87 -2.44 -12.81 8.41
N PHE A 88 -3.12 -11.92 7.66
CA PHE A 88 -2.91 -10.47 7.79
C PHE A 88 -3.09 -9.95 9.22
N ASN A 89 -4.19 -10.32 9.87
CA ASN A 89 -4.48 -9.86 11.23
C ASN A 89 -3.42 -10.32 12.22
N GLU A 90 -3.01 -11.60 12.18
CA GLU A 90 -1.93 -12.13 13.02
C GLU A 90 -0.61 -11.39 12.79
N ILE A 91 -0.28 -11.09 11.52
CA ILE A 91 0.94 -10.32 11.20
C ILE A 91 0.88 -8.93 11.83
N ILE A 92 -0.26 -8.22 11.78
CA ILE A 92 -0.38 -6.91 12.42
C ILE A 92 -0.32 -7.00 13.94
N GLU A 93 -0.92 -8.03 14.54
CA GLU A 93 -0.75 -8.30 15.97
C GLU A 93 0.72 -8.53 16.33
N GLU A 94 1.48 -9.22 15.48
CA GLU A 94 2.92 -9.39 15.70
C GLU A 94 3.70 -8.07 15.68
N TYR A 95 3.33 -7.16 14.78
CA TYR A 95 3.86 -5.80 14.75
C TYR A 95 3.48 -5.00 15.99
N LEU A 96 2.25 -5.13 16.49
CA LEU A 96 1.76 -4.41 17.67
C LEU A 96 2.41 -4.92 18.96
N ASN A 97 2.69 -6.22 19.05
CA ASN A 97 3.32 -6.84 20.21
C ASN A 97 4.85 -6.89 20.14
N ASN A 98 5.45 -6.37 19.06
CA ASN A 98 6.89 -6.39 18.80
C ASN A 98 7.50 -7.81 18.84
N ASN A 99 6.77 -8.82 18.36
CA ASN A 99 7.16 -10.24 18.34
C ASN A 99 7.07 -10.82 16.91
N ILE A 100 7.53 -10.04 15.93
CA ILE A 100 7.55 -10.40 14.50
C ILE A 100 8.26 -11.73 14.31
N ARG A 101 7.52 -12.74 13.81
CA ARG A 101 8.07 -14.08 13.55
C ARG A 101 8.68 -14.14 12.15
N ASN A 102 9.89 -14.68 12.06
CA ASN A 102 10.46 -15.03 10.77
C ASN A 102 9.97 -16.42 10.35
N VAL A 103 9.03 -16.46 9.40
CA VAL A 103 8.49 -17.70 8.85
C VAL A 103 8.91 -17.76 7.38
N ASN A 104 9.59 -18.84 7.01
CA ASN A 104 10.08 -19.02 5.65
C ASN A 104 8.93 -18.90 4.62
N ARG A 105 9.16 -18.14 3.55
CA ARG A 105 8.18 -17.84 2.49
C ARG A 105 6.89 -17.16 2.95
N ARG A 106 6.79 -16.65 4.19
CA ARG A 106 5.65 -15.84 4.64
C ARG A 106 5.87 -14.37 4.29
N LEU A 107 4.92 -13.79 3.57
CA LEU A 107 4.89 -12.35 3.32
C LEU A 107 4.63 -11.61 4.65
N SER A 108 5.64 -10.94 5.19
CA SER A 108 5.56 -10.42 6.57
C SER A 108 6.03 -8.99 6.74
N THR A 109 6.99 -8.50 5.93
CA THR A 109 7.48 -7.12 6.11
C THR A 109 6.50 -6.09 5.55
N LEU A 110 6.35 -4.94 6.22
CA LEU A 110 5.48 -3.85 5.73
C LEU A 110 5.80 -3.41 4.30
N SER A 111 7.08 -3.38 3.93
CA SER A 111 7.51 -3.07 2.56
C SER A 111 6.95 -4.09 1.55
N GLN A 112 7.13 -5.39 1.82
CA GLN A 112 6.64 -6.43 0.91
C GLN A 112 5.10 -6.44 0.85
N ILE A 113 4.41 -6.29 1.99
CA ILE A 113 2.94 -6.22 2.06
C ILE A 113 2.43 -5.00 1.29
N TYR A 114 3.08 -3.85 1.44
CA TYR A 114 2.77 -2.63 0.72
C TYR A 114 2.88 -2.85 -0.80
N TYR A 115 4.00 -3.41 -1.29
CA TYR A 115 4.17 -3.66 -2.73
C TYR A 115 3.24 -4.75 -3.26
N MET A 116 2.92 -5.77 -2.46
CA MET A 116 1.89 -6.75 -2.77
C MET A 116 0.54 -6.06 -3.03
N CYS A 117 0.12 -5.18 -2.11
CA CYS A 117 -1.14 -4.45 -2.23
C CYS A 117 -1.13 -3.45 -3.39
N LYS A 118 0.00 -2.77 -3.64
CA LYS A 118 0.11 -1.86 -4.77
C LYS A 118 0.06 -2.60 -6.11
N SER A 119 0.63 -3.81 -6.19
CA SER A 119 0.64 -4.62 -7.43
C SER A 119 -0.72 -5.21 -7.85
N ARG A 120 -1.75 -5.10 -7.01
CA ARG A 120 -3.11 -5.63 -7.24
C ARG A 120 -4.17 -4.54 -7.18
N ASP A 121 -5.31 -4.82 -7.81
CA ASP A 121 -6.50 -3.98 -7.70
C ASP A 121 -7.11 -4.10 -6.29
N ILE A 122 -7.75 -3.03 -5.82
CA ILE A 122 -8.28 -2.93 -4.45
C ILE A 122 -9.42 -3.92 -4.16
N PHE A 123 -10.09 -4.47 -5.17
CA PHE A 123 -11.16 -5.46 -5.02
C PHE A 123 -10.65 -6.90 -5.09
N MET A 124 -9.40 -7.11 -5.51
CA MET A 124 -8.77 -8.43 -5.47
C MET A 124 -8.48 -8.87 -4.04
N LYS A 125 -8.25 -10.17 -3.87
CA LYS A 125 -7.86 -10.79 -2.61
C LYS A 125 -6.38 -11.23 -2.63
N TYR A 126 -5.82 -11.39 -1.44
CA TYR A 126 -4.60 -12.14 -1.15
C TYR A 126 -4.80 -12.88 0.18
N ASN A 127 -4.78 -14.21 0.13
CA ASN A 127 -5.17 -15.13 1.20
C ASN A 127 -6.51 -14.74 1.85
N ASP A 128 -7.54 -14.61 1.03
CA ASP A 128 -8.90 -14.15 1.40
C ASP A 128 -9.06 -12.70 1.88
N PHE A 129 -7.98 -11.98 2.17
CA PHE A 129 -8.04 -10.57 2.52
C PHE A 129 -8.14 -9.71 1.27
N GLN A 130 -9.21 -8.92 1.17
CA GLN A 130 -9.36 -7.94 0.10
C GLN A 130 -8.27 -6.86 0.22
N VAL A 131 -7.56 -6.57 -0.87
CA VAL A 131 -6.42 -5.63 -0.92
C VAL A 131 -6.78 -4.26 -0.37
N GLY A 132 -7.92 -3.70 -0.77
CA GLY A 132 -8.41 -2.41 -0.27
C GLY A 132 -8.76 -2.40 1.22
N LYS A 133 -8.87 -3.57 1.87
CA LYS A 133 -9.03 -3.74 3.32
C LYS A 133 -7.71 -4.06 4.04
N ILE A 134 -6.62 -4.31 3.31
CA ILE A 134 -5.27 -4.45 3.86
C ILE A 134 -4.61 -3.07 3.88
N LEU A 135 -4.49 -2.45 2.70
CA LEU A 135 -3.87 -1.14 2.49
C LEU A 135 -4.94 -0.09 2.20
N CYS A 136 -5.08 0.84 3.12
CA CYS A 136 -5.88 2.05 2.97
C CYS A 136 -5.02 3.13 2.31
N ASP A 137 -5.18 3.29 1.00
CA ASP A 137 -4.53 4.32 0.19
C ASP A 137 -5.54 5.11 -0.64
N THR A 138 -5.04 6.03 -1.47
CA THR A 138 -5.83 6.87 -2.40
C THR A 138 -6.81 6.08 -3.27
N ARG A 139 -6.46 4.86 -3.73
CA ARG A 139 -7.32 4.05 -4.62
C ARG A 139 -8.57 3.58 -3.89
N SER A 140 -8.38 3.18 -2.64
CA SER A 140 -9.45 2.67 -1.77
C SER A 140 -10.30 3.77 -1.11
N ASN A 141 -10.06 5.06 -1.38
CA ASN A 141 -10.69 6.17 -0.66
C ASN A 141 -12.22 6.11 -0.62
N HIS A 142 -12.84 5.76 -1.75
CA HIS A 142 -14.29 5.65 -1.88
C HIS A 142 -14.91 4.52 -1.02
N ILE A 143 -14.11 3.56 -0.56
CA ILE A 143 -14.55 2.47 0.33
C ILE A 143 -14.69 2.98 1.78
N TYR A 144 -13.87 3.96 2.18
CA TYR A 144 -13.75 4.43 3.55
C TYR A 144 -14.69 5.61 3.86
N ILE A 145 -15.99 5.45 3.65
CA ILE A 145 -16.99 6.52 3.89
C ILE A 145 -17.25 6.70 5.39
N LYS A 146 -17.34 5.59 6.14
CA LYS A 146 -17.68 5.61 7.58
C LYS A 146 -16.46 5.80 8.49
N GLY A 147 -15.26 5.81 7.92
CA GLY A 147 -14.00 5.81 8.65
C GLY A 147 -13.16 4.56 8.44
N ILE A 148 -11.99 4.55 9.07
CA ILE A 148 -10.99 3.47 8.96
C ILE A 148 -10.93 2.72 10.30
N PHE A 149 -11.24 1.43 10.28
CA PHE A 149 -11.35 0.61 11.49
C PHE A 149 -10.65 -0.75 11.34
N GLY A 150 -10.20 -1.29 12.48
CA GLY A 150 -9.56 -2.60 12.57
C GLY A 150 -8.10 -2.59 12.11
N TYR A 151 -7.55 -3.79 11.89
CA TYR A 151 -6.17 -3.94 11.41
C TYR A 151 -6.02 -3.39 9.99
N ARG A 152 -5.19 -2.36 9.81
CA ARG A 152 -4.95 -1.72 8.50
C ARG A 152 -3.52 -1.21 8.40
N LEU A 153 -2.99 -1.22 7.18
CA LEU A 153 -1.92 -0.33 6.77
C LEU A 153 -2.55 0.93 6.21
N ILE A 154 -2.20 2.11 6.69
CA ILE A 154 -2.68 3.37 6.14
C ILE A 154 -1.53 4.12 5.49
N GLU A 155 -1.65 4.42 4.19
CA GLU A 155 -0.75 5.33 3.46
C GLU A 155 -1.21 6.77 3.69
N CYS A 156 -0.39 7.55 4.38
CA CYS A 156 -0.71 8.88 4.86
C CYS A 156 0.51 9.80 4.78
N LYS A 157 0.30 11.09 5.08
CA LYS A 157 1.39 12.07 5.17
C LYS A 157 1.44 12.70 6.55
N PHE A 158 2.65 13.00 7.01
CA PHE A 158 2.85 13.72 8.26
C PHE A 158 2.15 15.08 8.22
N TYR A 159 1.45 15.43 9.31
CA TYR A 159 0.73 16.70 9.42
C TYR A 159 1.29 17.59 10.52
N SER A 160 1.34 17.11 11.76
CA SER A 160 1.82 17.89 12.91
C SER A 160 2.15 17.00 14.09
N TYR A 161 2.68 17.60 15.16
CA TYR A 161 2.94 16.92 16.43
C TYR A 161 2.48 17.80 17.60
N ARG A 162 2.29 17.20 18.76
CA ARG A 162 2.07 17.90 20.03
C ARG A 162 2.90 17.25 21.12
N ASP A 163 3.89 17.98 21.62
CA ASP A 163 4.83 17.48 22.64
C ASP A 163 4.16 17.21 23.98
N GLN A 164 3.19 18.04 24.39
CA GLN A 164 2.44 17.86 25.65
C GLN A 164 1.77 16.47 25.74
N ASP A 165 1.16 16.03 24.64
CA ASP A 165 0.42 14.76 24.57
C ASP A 165 1.28 13.64 23.95
N LYS A 166 2.57 13.89 23.68
CA LYS A 166 3.50 12.97 23.00
C LYS A 166 2.84 12.29 21.80
N THR A 167 2.18 13.09 20.96
CA THR A 167 1.28 12.61 19.89
C THR A 167 1.75 13.13 18.53
N LEU A 168 1.70 12.26 17.52
CA LEU A 168 1.88 12.65 16.11
C LEU A 168 0.55 12.58 15.36
N TYR A 169 0.35 13.52 14.46
CA TYR A 169 -0.84 13.62 13.62
C TYR A 169 -0.47 13.43 12.14
N PHE A 170 -1.30 12.68 11.43
CA PHE A 170 -1.15 12.43 10.00
C PHE A 170 -2.46 12.71 9.27
N LYS A 171 -2.37 12.93 7.96
CA LYS A 171 -3.51 13.12 7.08
C LYS A 171 -3.64 11.96 6.10
N TYR A 172 -4.84 11.41 6.00
CA TYR A 172 -5.27 10.51 4.96
C TYR A 172 -6.32 11.18 4.06
N PRO A 173 -6.32 10.92 2.74
CA PRO A 173 -5.29 10.23 1.98
C PRO A 173 -4.12 11.18 1.66
N LEU A 174 -3.18 10.74 0.82
CA LEU A 174 -2.09 11.61 0.33
C LEU A 174 -2.63 12.76 -0.53
N ASN A 175 -3.66 12.49 -1.35
CA ASN A 175 -4.29 13.45 -2.24
C ASN A 175 -5.39 14.22 -1.51
N ASP A 176 -5.16 15.50 -1.22
CA ASP A 176 -6.12 16.37 -0.52
C ASP A 176 -7.40 16.66 -1.33
N SER A 177 -7.41 16.35 -2.63
CA SER A 177 -8.57 16.56 -3.51
C SER A 177 -9.65 15.48 -3.37
N LEU A 178 -9.36 14.40 -2.63
CA LEU A 178 -10.31 13.31 -2.41
C LEU A 178 -11.30 13.62 -1.29
N ILE A 179 -12.50 13.08 -1.41
CA ILE A 179 -13.63 13.42 -0.53
C ILE A 179 -13.43 12.89 0.89
N ASN A 180 -13.04 11.61 1.03
CA ASN A 180 -12.95 10.99 2.36
C ASN A 180 -11.59 11.30 2.98
N THR A 181 -11.52 12.41 3.73
CA THR A 181 -10.31 12.85 4.43
C THR A 181 -10.40 12.58 5.92
N PHE A 182 -9.32 12.07 6.51
CA PHE A 182 -9.26 11.70 7.92
C PHE A 182 -7.98 12.20 8.58
N LEU A 183 -8.13 12.72 9.81
CA LEU A 183 -7.00 12.98 10.69
C LEU A 183 -6.69 11.72 11.50
N LEU A 184 -5.45 11.28 11.39
CA LEU A 184 -4.93 10.13 12.12
C LEU A 184 -4.15 10.63 13.33
N LYS A 185 -4.34 9.97 14.48
CA LYS A 185 -3.65 10.26 15.74
C LYS A 185 -2.86 9.04 16.18
N ILE A 186 -1.55 9.19 16.34
CA ILE A 186 -0.68 8.12 16.85
C ILE A 186 -0.34 8.39 18.30
N VAL A 187 -0.61 7.41 19.16
CA VAL A 187 -0.29 7.44 20.59
C VAL A 187 0.88 6.50 20.85
N PHE A 188 1.89 6.99 21.54
CA PHE A 188 3.14 6.26 21.78
C PHE A 188 3.16 5.68 23.19
N GLN A 189 3.67 4.45 23.31
CA GLN A 189 3.82 3.79 24.60
C GLN A 189 4.91 4.45 25.47
N THR A 190 5.97 4.98 24.85
CA THR A 190 7.09 5.60 25.56
C THR A 190 7.49 6.94 24.93
N GLU A 191 8.07 7.82 25.76
CA GLU A 191 8.58 9.11 25.31
C GLU A 191 9.79 8.99 24.39
N GLU A 192 10.68 8.03 24.66
CA GLU A 192 11.83 7.75 23.80
C GLU A 192 11.38 7.39 22.38
N LEU A 193 10.36 6.53 22.26
CA LEU A 193 9.82 6.12 20.97
C LEU A 193 9.18 7.30 20.24
N TYR A 194 8.43 8.15 20.96
CA TYR A 194 7.87 9.39 20.42
C TYR A 194 8.96 10.30 19.85
N LEU A 195 10.03 10.58 20.61
CA LEU A 195 11.11 11.47 20.20
C LEU A 195 11.86 10.93 18.98
N ASN A 196 12.18 9.63 18.96
CA ASN A 196 12.87 8.98 17.84
C ASN A 196 12.06 9.08 16.55
N ILE A 197 10.76 8.79 16.63
CA ILE A 197 9.86 8.79 15.47
C ILE A 197 9.55 10.21 15.01
N LYS A 198 9.30 11.15 15.93
CA LYS A 198 9.13 12.58 15.64
C LYS A 198 10.33 13.11 14.85
N ASN A 199 11.55 12.90 15.35
CA ASN A 199 12.77 13.40 14.70
C ASN A 199 12.97 12.78 13.30
N THR A 200 12.55 11.53 13.13
CA THR A 200 12.53 10.89 11.80
C THR A 200 11.55 11.63 10.89
N PHE A 201 10.26 11.69 11.23
CA PHE A 201 9.22 12.17 10.31
C PHE A 201 9.13 13.67 10.08
N CYS A 202 9.63 14.49 11.01
CA CYS A 202 9.77 15.93 10.77
C CYS A 202 10.59 16.25 9.51
N ASN A 203 11.52 15.36 9.14
CA ASN A 203 12.35 15.50 7.93
C ASN A 203 11.67 14.92 6.67
N PHE A 204 10.59 14.16 6.80
CA PHE A 204 9.85 13.52 5.70
C PHE A 204 8.57 14.30 5.30
N LYS A 205 8.55 15.64 5.49
CA LYS A 205 7.38 16.45 5.12
C LYS A 205 7.00 16.23 3.65
N GLY A 206 5.74 15.83 3.42
CA GLY A 206 5.18 15.59 2.09
C GLY A 206 5.43 14.19 1.51
N TYR A 207 6.28 13.37 2.12
CA TYR A 207 6.52 12.00 1.67
C TYR A 207 5.47 11.03 2.23
N PRO A 208 5.15 9.97 1.47
CA PRO A 208 4.24 8.93 1.95
C PRO A 208 4.83 8.18 3.13
N ILE A 209 3.98 7.89 4.11
CA ILE A 209 4.30 7.05 5.28
C ILE A 209 3.17 6.03 5.40
N VAL A 210 3.55 4.78 5.58
CA VAL A 210 2.66 3.66 5.83
C VAL A 210 2.71 3.34 7.32
N ILE A 211 1.54 3.32 7.96
CA ILE A 211 1.40 3.01 9.39
C ILE A 211 0.57 1.75 9.54
N ALA A 212 1.13 0.74 10.16
CA ALA A 212 0.46 -0.51 10.53
C ALA A 212 -0.11 -0.40 11.94
N GLY A 213 -1.38 -0.76 12.10
CA GLY A 213 -2.00 -0.76 13.42
C GLY A 213 -3.42 -1.26 13.44
N GLN A 214 -3.97 -1.31 14.65
CA GLN A 214 -5.39 -1.54 14.90
C GLN A 214 -6.07 -0.19 15.12
N TRP A 215 -6.90 0.19 14.16
CA TRP A 215 -7.48 1.52 14.10
C TRP A 215 -8.85 1.57 14.74
N TYR A 216 -9.06 2.59 15.56
CA TYR A 216 -10.32 2.89 16.22
C TYR A 216 -10.62 4.39 16.09
N LYS A 217 -11.91 4.75 16.13
CA LYS A 217 -12.31 6.15 16.17
C LYS A 217 -12.25 6.65 17.60
N ASN A 218 -11.55 7.76 17.82
CA ASN A 218 -11.51 8.47 19.09
C ASN A 218 -11.84 9.95 18.83
N GLU A 219 -13.01 10.39 19.29
CA GLU A 219 -13.57 11.71 19.01
C GLU A 219 -13.58 12.02 17.49
N LYS A 220 -12.74 12.96 17.06
CA LYS A 220 -12.57 13.42 15.67
C LYS A 220 -11.40 12.77 14.94
N TYR A 221 -10.69 11.85 15.57
CA TYR A 221 -9.50 11.19 15.03
C TYR A 221 -9.72 9.70 14.82
N PHE A 222 -8.97 9.12 13.88
CA PHE A 222 -8.72 7.69 13.86
C PHE A 222 -7.35 7.43 14.49
N SER A 223 -7.30 6.54 15.47
CA SER A 223 -6.10 6.33 16.26
C SER A 223 -5.66 4.89 16.31
N THR A 224 -4.35 4.71 16.49
CA THR A 224 -3.72 3.45 16.84
C THR A 224 -2.62 3.72 17.87
N ASN A 225 -2.35 2.71 18.69
CA ASN A 225 -1.18 2.71 19.56
C ASN A 225 0.06 2.27 18.78
N VAL A 226 1.19 2.84 19.15
CA VAL A 226 2.50 2.51 18.61
C VAL A 226 3.41 2.10 19.76
N THR A 227 3.89 0.86 19.66
CA THR A 227 4.73 0.20 20.67
C THR A 227 6.18 0.11 20.20
N ASN A 228 6.42 0.17 18.89
CA ASN A 228 7.77 0.09 18.31
C ASN A 228 7.85 0.74 16.92
N ARG A 229 9.08 0.91 16.43
CA ARG A 229 9.37 1.54 15.12
C ARG A 229 8.96 0.68 13.92
N ASN A 230 8.85 -0.64 14.08
CA ASN A 230 8.55 -1.54 12.96
C ASN A 230 7.13 -1.35 12.41
N GLN A 231 6.24 -0.68 13.14
CA GLN A 231 4.90 -0.32 12.67
C GLN A 231 4.89 0.75 11.56
N PHE A 232 6.04 1.30 11.18
CA PHE A 232 6.16 2.32 10.14
C PHE A 232 6.98 1.85 8.96
N TYR A 233 6.60 2.32 7.77
CA TYR A 233 7.35 2.14 6.55
C TYR A 233 7.24 3.38 5.67
N ALA A 234 8.35 3.82 5.05
CA ALA A 234 8.38 4.96 4.12
C ALA A 234 8.80 4.46 2.71
N PRO A 235 7.88 4.44 1.73
CA PRO A 235 8.13 3.97 0.35
C PRO A 235 8.69 5.01 -0.63
#